data_AF-A0AAV2KIB1-F1
#
_entry.id   AF-A0AAV2KIB1-F1
#
_cell.length_a   1.000
_cell.length_b   1.000
_cell.length_c   1.000
_cell.angle_alpha   90.00
_cell.angle_beta   90.00
_cell.angle_gamma   90.00
#
_symmetry.space_group_name_H-M   'P 1'
#
loop_
_entity.id
_entity.type
_entity.pdbx_description
1 polymer ?
#
loop_
_entity_poly.entity_id
_entity_poly.type
_entity_poly.pdbx_seq_one_letter_code
_entity_poly.pdbx_strand_id
1 'polypeptide(L)'
;MIRKSTNVLLTRTLSHCLQYGIKKKNVGLAELVQLIINSTHLEHSCHFLEEFISNITNVPLDAVSATKLYGPSTFKDACHAAEAEIYTSINAKIDQFLQLADYDWLAPVPGGGACDVSDYLIDLLAFLRSTFSVFTNLPGKVAQTACMSACKHMSTSLLQLLLDPDLRQISLGALHQINTDVQECESFARSGPVAGFQGDTLLLAFSDLRQLSALIISKERTSRTSAPGGISPPFLIFACHRCVVFHPVLTLNSW
;
A
#
# COMPACT_ATOMS: atom_id res chain seq x y z
N MET A 1 33.32 -12.64 30.84
CA MET A 1 32.60 -13.87 30.44
C MET A 1 31.09 -13.61 30.28
N ILE A 2 30.41 -13.06 31.30
CA ILE A 2 28.97 -12.77 31.30
C ILE A 2 28.53 -11.98 30.06
N ARG A 3 29.16 -10.83 29.78
CA ARG A 3 28.81 -9.97 28.62
C ARG A 3 28.83 -10.72 27.28
N LYS A 4 29.84 -11.57 27.06
CA LYS A 4 29.96 -12.39 25.85
C LYS A 4 28.82 -13.41 25.76
N SER A 5 28.51 -14.09 26.86
CA SER A 5 27.39 -15.05 26.91
C SER A 5 26.04 -14.38 26.69
N THR A 6 25.82 -13.20 27.31
CA THR A 6 24.62 -12.38 27.07
C THR A 6 24.50 -12.01 25.59
N ASN A 7 25.59 -11.57 24.97
CA ASN A 7 25.60 -11.27 23.53
C ASN A 7 25.27 -12.48 22.66
N VAL A 8 25.75 -13.67 23.01
CA VAL A 8 25.39 -14.91 22.30
C VAL A 8 23.88 -15.19 22.42
N LEU A 9 23.30 -15.06 23.61
CA LEU A 9 21.86 -15.29 23.81
C LEU A 9 21.01 -14.27 23.05
N LEU A 10 21.37 -12.99 23.09
CA LEU A 10 20.66 -11.93 22.38
C LEU A 10 20.74 -12.14 20.86
N THR A 11 21.95 -12.29 20.32
CA THR A 11 22.18 -12.33 18.87
C THR A 11 21.81 -13.65 18.20
N ARG A 12 21.82 -14.77 18.93
CA ARG A 12 21.43 -16.08 18.37
C ARG A 12 20.03 -16.49 18.77
N THR A 13 19.80 -16.69 20.07
CA THR A 13 18.55 -17.28 20.55
C THR A 13 17.39 -16.32 20.40
N LEU A 14 17.50 -15.12 20.95
CA LEU A 14 16.41 -14.14 20.92
C LEU A 14 16.16 -13.64 19.50
N SER A 15 17.22 -13.32 18.75
CA SER A 15 17.09 -12.96 17.33
C SER A 15 16.32 -14.03 16.53
N HIS A 16 16.65 -15.31 16.71
CA HIS A 16 15.93 -16.40 16.05
C HIS A 16 14.46 -16.49 16.48
N CYS A 17 14.16 -16.33 17.77
CA CYS A 17 12.78 -16.31 18.27
C CYS A 17 11.97 -15.15 17.67
N LEU A 18 12.55 -13.95 17.58
CA LEU A 18 11.90 -12.78 16.99
C LEU A 18 11.65 -13.02 15.49
N GLN A 19 12.64 -13.49 14.75
CA GLN A 19 12.50 -13.80 13.32
C GLN A 19 11.44 -14.88 13.07
N TYR A 20 11.39 -15.91 13.91
CA TYR A 20 10.34 -16.92 13.86
C TYR A 20 8.97 -16.33 14.13
N GLY A 21 8.84 -15.45 15.13
CA GLY A 21 7.59 -14.77 15.46
C GLY A 21 7.09 -13.85 14.35
N ILE A 22 7.99 -13.18 13.64
CA ILE A 22 7.68 -12.31 12.50
C ILE A 22 7.24 -13.14 11.28
N LYS A 23 7.92 -14.26 11.00
CA LYS A 23 7.68 -15.08 9.80
C LYS A 23 6.69 -16.23 10.00
N LYS A 24 6.07 -16.36 11.18
CA LYS A 24 5.09 -17.42 11.42
C LYS A 24 3.91 -17.27 10.47
N LYS A 25 3.40 -18.39 9.98
CA LYS A 25 2.22 -18.41 9.11
C LYS A 25 1.05 -17.76 9.87
N ASN A 26 0.37 -16.80 9.23
CA ASN A 26 -0.77 -16.06 9.77
C ASN A 26 -0.45 -15.16 10.98
N VAL A 27 0.74 -14.56 11.04
CA VAL A 27 0.98 -13.46 12.00
C VAL A 27 -0.01 -12.32 11.74
N GLY A 28 -0.64 -11.81 12.79
CA GLY A 28 -1.56 -10.68 12.69
C GLY A 28 -0.81 -9.35 12.63
N LEU A 29 -1.36 -8.37 11.90
CA LEU A 29 -0.79 -7.01 11.85
C LEU A 29 -0.65 -6.39 13.26
N ALA A 30 -1.64 -6.58 14.12
CA ALA A 30 -1.57 -6.13 15.52
C ALA A 30 -0.44 -6.81 16.32
N GLU A 31 -0.14 -8.09 16.03
CA GLU A 31 0.97 -8.79 16.67
C GLU A 31 2.32 -8.23 16.21
N LEU A 32 2.47 -7.92 14.92
CA LEU A 32 3.68 -7.28 14.38
C LEU A 32 3.89 -5.88 14.97
N VAL A 33 2.83 -5.09 15.08
CA VAL A 33 2.88 -3.77 15.75
C VAL A 33 3.34 -3.92 17.20
N GLN A 34 2.78 -4.88 17.94
CA GLN A 34 3.19 -5.11 19.33
C GLN A 34 4.64 -5.60 19.44
N LEU A 35 5.11 -6.39 18.47
CA LEU A 35 6.51 -6.83 18.41
C LEU A 35 7.45 -5.64 18.23
N ILE A 36 7.12 -4.68 17.37
CA ILE A 36 7.90 -3.45 17.19
C ILE A 36 7.95 -2.68 18.51
N ILE A 37 6.79 -2.41 19.13
CA ILE A 37 6.71 -1.67 20.40
C ILE A 37 7.56 -2.34 21.48
N ASN A 38 7.39 -3.66 21.66
CA ASN A 38 8.13 -4.43 22.66
C ASN A 38 9.65 -4.40 22.37
N SER A 39 10.05 -4.52 21.10
CA SER A 39 11.46 -4.50 20.69
C SER A 39 12.08 -3.12 20.92
N THR A 40 11.35 -2.02 20.70
CA THR A 40 11.80 -0.66 21.04
C THR A 40 12.00 -0.49 22.55
N HIS A 41 11.10 -1.01 23.38
CA HIS A 41 11.27 -0.97 24.83
C HIS A 41 12.47 -1.82 25.31
N LEU A 42 12.66 -3.00 24.71
CA LEU A 42 13.81 -3.86 25.02
C LEU A 42 15.12 -3.24 24.55
N GLU A 43 15.14 -2.55 23.41
CA GLU A 43 16.27 -1.75 22.95
C GLU A 43 16.67 -0.72 24.00
N HIS A 44 15.73 0.12 24.46
CA HIS A 44 16.00 1.13 25.50
C HIS A 44 16.48 0.50 26.81
N SER A 45 15.93 -0.67 27.15
CA SER A 45 16.27 -1.38 28.38
C SER A 45 17.68 -1.99 28.36
N CYS A 46 18.32 -2.09 27.19
CA CYS A 46 19.68 -2.65 27.09
C CYS A 46 20.71 -1.84 27.88
N HIS A 47 20.52 -0.52 28.06
CA HIS A 47 21.42 0.29 28.86
C HIS A 47 21.43 -0.14 30.34
N PHE A 48 20.27 -0.41 30.94
CA PHE A 48 20.19 -0.93 32.31
C PHE A 48 20.85 -2.31 32.44
N LEU A 49 20.73 -3.15 31.40
CA LEU A 49 21.42 -4.44 31.37
C LEU A 49 22.94 -4.26 31.28
N GLU A 50 23.43 -3.27 30.52
CA GLU A 50 24.85 -2.93 30.48
C GLU A 50 25.38 -2.45 31.83
N GLU A 51 24.66 -1.55 32.50
CA GLU A 51 24.99 -1.06 33.85
C GLU A 51 25.02 -2.20 34.86
N PHE A 52 24.00 -3.05 34.84
CA PHE A 52 23.94 -4.23 35.71
C PHE A 52 25.14 -5.14 35.51
N ILE A 53 25.49 -5.47 34.26
CA ILE A 53 26.67 -6.30 33.94
C ILE A 53 27.95 -5.62 34.42
N SER A 54 28.09 -4.31 34.23
CA SER A 54 29.25 -3.56 34.69
C SER A 54 29.37 -3.57 36.21
N ASN A 55 28.26 -3.38 36.94
CA ASN A 55 28.23 -3.40 38.39
C ASN A 55 28.63 -4.77 38.98
N ILE A 56 28.11 -5.88 38.42
CA ILE A 56 28.45 -7.22 38.92
C ILE A 56 29.86 -7.67 38.53
N THR A 57 30.44 -7.10 37.46
CA THR A 57 31.79 -7.47 36.99
C THR A 57 32.89 -6.51 37.47
N ASN A 58 32.54 -5.37 38.08
CA ASN A 58 33.44 -4.26 38.38
C ASN A 58 34.27 -3.78 37.16
N VAL A 59 33.72 -3.96 35.95
CA VAL A 59 34.35 -3.50 34.71
C VAL A 59 33.63 -2.22 34.25
N PRO A 60 34.32 -1.07 34.18
CA PRO A 60 33.75 0.18 33.71
C PRO A 60 33.22 0.07 32.27
N LEU A 61 32.16 0.81 31.96
CA LEU A 61 31.57 0.85 30.61
C LEU A 61 32.56 1.36 29.55
N ASP A 62 33.47 2.27 29.94
CA ASP A 62 34.43 2.93 29.04
C ASP A 62 35.77 2.20 28.90
N ALA A 63 35.90 1.00 29.48
CA ALA A 63 37.12 0.21 29.30
C ALA A 63 37.29 -0.16 27.82
N VAL A 64 38.43 0.20 27.23
CA VAL A 64 38.76 0.06 25.79
C VAL A 64 38.60 -1.39 25.25
N SER A 65 38.53 -2.39 26.14
CA SER A 65 38.34 -3.81 25.81
C SER A 65 36.92 -4.36 26.08
N ALA A 66 35.99 -3.56 26.61
CA ALA A 66 34.63 -3.98 26.90
C ALA A 66 33.76 -3.94 25.63
N THR A 67 33.50 -5.11 25.04
CA THR A 67 32.58 -5.23 23.89
C THR A 67 31.16 -4.87 24.33
N LYS A 68 30.54 -3.81 23.81
CA LYS A 68 29.14 -3.42 24.12
C LYS A 68 28.14 -4.57 23.86
N LEU A 69 26.96 -4.46 24.46
CA LEU A 69 25.88 -5.38 24.16
C LEU A 69 25.38 -5.16 22.72
N TYR A 70 25.13 -6.26 22.01
CA TYR A 70 24.52 -6.27 20.69
C TYR A 70 22.98 -6.35 20.74
N GLY A 71 22.40 -6.19 21.94
CA GLY A 71 20.95 -6.11 22.12
C GLY A 71 20.33 -5.00 21.28
N PRO A 72 20.82 -3.75 21.34
CA PRO A 72 20.23 -2.65 20.58
C PRO A 72 20.20 -2.90 19.07
N SER A 73 21.28 -3.41 18.48
CA SER A 73 21.30 -3.75 17.05
C SER A 73 20.33 -4.89 16.73
N THR A 74 20.27 -5.92 17.59
CA THR A 74 19.35 -7.06 17.39
C THR A 74 17.89 -6.62 17.41
N PHE A 75 17.50 -5.73 18.32
CA PHE A 75 16.13 -5.24 18.39
C PHE A 75 15.77 -4.29 17.25
N LYS A 76 16.72 -3.45 16.79
CA LYS A 76 16.53 -2.64 15.57
C LYS A 76 16.30 -3.52 14.34
N ASP A 77 17.09 -4.58 14.17
CA ASP A 77 16.93 -5.51 13.06
C ASP A 77 15.57 -6.23 13.11
N ALA A 78 15.09 -6.58 14.31
CA ALA A 78 13.77 -7.15 14.50
C ALA A 78 12.64 -6.14 14.17
N CYS A 79 12.78 -4.87 14.57
CA CYS A 79 11.84 -3.81 14.20
C CYS A 79 11.77 -3.67 12.68
N HIS A 80 12.90 -3.51 11.99
CA HIS A 80 12.92 -3.39 10.53
C HIS A 80 12.30 -4.61 9.82
N ALA A 81 12.57 -5.82 10.31
CA ALA A 81 11.97 -7.03 9.77
C ALA A 81 10.44 -7.07 9.96
N ALA A 82 9.94 -6.65 11.12
CA ALA A 82 8.51 -6.57 11.39
C ALA A 82 7.83 -5.46 10.57
N GLU A 83 8.48 -4.31 10.38
CA GLU A 83 8.00 -3.24 9.51
C GLU A 83 7.84 -3.72 8.06
N ALA A 84 8.85 -4.41 7.53
CA ALA A 84 8.79 -4.99 6.19
C ALA A 84 7.62 -5.98 6.05
N GLU A 85 7.43 -6.85 7.05
CA GLU A 85 6.32 -7.81 7.06
C GLU A 85 4.94 -7.12 7.13
N ILE A 86 4.82 -6.00 7.85
CA ILE A 86 3.60 -5.18 7.85
C ILE A 86 3.31 -4.68 6.43
N TYR A 87 4.29 -4.12 5.72
CA TYR A 87 4.09 -3.60 4.37
C TYR A 87 3.67 -4.72 3.41
N THR A 88 4.35 -5.87 3.46
CA THR A 88 4.02 -7.03 2.64
C THR A 88 2.62 -7.57 2.95
N SER A 89 2.26 -7.68 4.22
CA SER A 89 0.95 -8.19 4.65
C SER A 89 -0.21 -7.29 4.24
N ILE A 90 -0.05 -5.97 4.33
CA ILE A 90 -1.06 -5.01 3.87
C ILE A 90 -1.22 -5.10 2.36
N ASN A 91 -0.12 -5.05 1.59
CA ASN A 91 -0.19 -5.10 0.14
C ASN A 91 -0.79 -6.42 -0.36
N ALA A 92 -0.41 -7.55 0.25
CA ALA A 92 -1.02 -8.85 -0.07
C ALA A 92 -2.52 -8.88 0.24
N LYS A 93 -2.98 -8.17 1.28
CA LYS A 93 -4.41 -8.07 1.58
C LYS A 93 -5.14 -7.14 0.61
N ILE A 94 -4.51 -6.04 0.18
CA ILE A 94 -5.01 -5.19 -0.90
C ILE A 94 -5.21 -6.02 -2.17
N ASP A 95 -4.23 -6.84 -2.55
CA ASP A 95 -4.31 -7.71 -3.74
C ASP A 95 -5.50 -8.68 -3.66
N GLN A 96 -5.79 -9.24 -2.49
CA GLN A 96 -6.96 -10.11 -2.30
C GLN A 96 -8.28 -9.39 -2.56
N PHE A 97 -8.40 -8.11 -2.16
CA PHE A 97 -9.61 -7.32 -2.45
C PHE A 97 -9.67 -6.93 -3.93
N LEU A 98 -8.54 -6.54 -4.53
CA LEU A 98 -8.50 -6.16 -5.94
C LEU A 98 -8.81 -7.32 -6.89
N GLN A 99 -8.52 -8.56 -6.48
CA GLN A 99 -8.94 -9.76 -7.23
C GLN A 99 -10.47 -9.92 -7.34
N LEU A 100 -11.24 -9.22 -6.51
CA LEU A 100 -12.70 -9.19 -6.56
C LEU A 100 -13.23 -8.10 -7.52
N ALA A 101 -12.35 -7.30 -8.13
CA ALA A 101 -12.76 -6.29 -9.08
C ALA A 101 -13.36 -6.96 -10.33
N ASP A 102 -14.65 -6.72 -10.56
CA ASP A 102 -15.42 -7.24 -11.68
C ASP A 102 -15.99 -6.08 -12.51
N TYR A 103 -15.10 -5.34 -13.16
CA TYR A 103 -15.49 -4.23 -14.02
C TYR A 103 -16.16 -4.76 -15.29
N ASP A 104 -17.41 -4.38 -15.52
CA ASP A 104 -18.02 -4.54 -16.84
C ASP A 104 -17.41 -3.52 -17.81
N TRP A 105 -16.36 -3.93 -18.51
CA TRP A 105 -15.63 -3.09 -19.47
C TRP A 105 -16.49 -2.63 -20.65
N LEU A 106 -17.64 -3.27 -20.89
CA LEU A 106 -18.57 -2.91 -21.96
C LEU A 106 -19.83 -2.19 -21.45
N ALA A 107 -19.84 -1.80 -20.16
CA ALA A 107 -20.98 -1.15 -19.52
C ALA A 107 -21.49 0.07 -20.30
N PRO A 108 -22.81 0.21 -20.45
CA PRO A 108 -23.40 1.40 -21.07
C PRO A 108 -23.14 2.64 -20.20
N VAL A 109 -23.17 3.81 -20.84
CA VAL A 109 -23.09 5.08 -20.11
C VAL A 109 -24.33 5.21 -19.19
N PRO A 110 -24.18 5.50 -17.89
CA PRO A 110 -25.32 5.68 -16.99
C PRO A 110 -26.27 6.78 -17.50
N GLY A 111 -27.56 6.45 -17.63
CA GLY A 111 -28.56 7.33 -18.24
C GLY A 111 -29.01 8.53 -17.40
N GLY A 112 -28.49 8.73 -16.18
CA GLY A 112 -28.97 9.81 -15.30
C GLY A 112 -28.41 9.91 -13.89
N GLY A 113 -27.22 9.38 -13.59
CA GLY A 113 -26.62 9.46 -12.25
C GLY A 113 -25.12 9.20 -12.24
N ALA A 114 -24.45 9.60 -11.15
CA ALA A 114 -23.09 9.17 -10.86
C ALA A 114 -23.09 7.64 -10.62
N CYS A 115 -22.00 6.97 -10.99
CA CYS A 115 -21.80 5.59 -10.57
C CYS A 115 -21.66 5.53 -9.03
N ASP A 116 -22.16 4.46 -8.42
CA ASP A 116 -21.78 4.14 -7.04
C ASP A 116 -20.36 3.57 -7.01
N VAL A 117 -19.69 3.68 -5.87
CA VAL A 117 -18.35 3.10 -5.67
C VAL A 117 -18.44 1.58 -5.70
N SER A 118 -17.46 0.91 -6.32
CA SER A 118 -17.42 -0.56 -6.37
C SER A 118 -17.35 -1.18 -4.97
N ASP A 119 -18.18 -2.19 -4.70
CA ASP A 119 -18.31 -2.82 -3.37
C ASP A 119 -16.97 -3.31 -2.80
N TYR A 120 -16.14 -3.96 -3.63
CA TYR A 120 -14.82 -4.45 -3.21
C TYR A 120 -13.92 -3.32 -2.70
N LEU A 121 -14.05 -2.12 -3.29
CA LEU A 121 -13.26 -0.96 -2.91
C LEU A 121 -13.76 -0.36 -1.60
N ILE A 122 -15.08 -0.31 -1.38
CA ILE A 122 -15.66 0.11 -0.11
C ILE A 122 -15.11 -0.75 1.02
N ASP A 123 -15.14 -2.08 0.86
CA ASP A 123 -14.63 -3.03 1.84
C ASP A 123 -13.11 -2.92 2.03
N LEU A 124 -12.35 -2.75 0.95
CA LEU A 124 -10.91 -2.51 0.99
C LEU A 124 -10.57 -1.26 1.81
N LEU A 125 -11.25 -0.14 1.55
CA LEU A 125 -11.02 1.11 2.25
C LEU A 125 -11.45 1.00 3.72
N ALA A 126 -12.53 0.28 4.02
CA ALA A 126 -12.93 -0.02 5.40
C ALA A 126 -11.85 -0.84 6.13
N PHE A 127 -11.28 -1.86 5.47
CA PHE A 127 -10.15 -2.63 6.00
C PHE A 127 -8.94 -1.74 6.29
N LEU A 128 -8.55 -0.85 5.36
CA LEU A 128 -7.41 0.05 5.55
C LEU A 128 -7.64 1.06 6.68
N ARG A 129 -8.84 1.66 6.77
CA ARG A 129 -9.24 2.54 7.89
C ARG A 129 -9.10 1.81 9.22
N SER A 130 -9.64 0.59 9.32
CA SER A 130 -9.52 -0.23 10.52
C SER A 130 -8.06 -0.58 10.84
N THR A 131 -7.27 -0.93 9.83
CA THR A 131 -5.86 -1.30 10.01
C THR A 131 -5.01 -0.13 10.50
N PHE A 132 -5.13 1.04 9.88
CA PHE A 132 -4.37 2.23 10.26
C PHE A 132 -4.78 2.81 11.62
N SER A 133 -6.01 2.55 12.08
CA SER A 133 -6.41 2.92 13.45
C SER A 133 -5.57 2.21 14.53
N VAL A 134 -5.12 0.98 14.26
CA VAL A 134 -4.26 0.19 15.17
C VAL A 134 -2.82 0.73 15.17
N PHE A 135 -2.41 1.46 14.13
CA PHE A 135 -1.04 1.96 13.97
C PHE A 135 -0.75 3.22 14.78
N THR A 136 -1.71 3.71 15.58
CA THR A 136 -1.51 4.81 16.54
C THR A 136 -0.35 4.57 17.51
N ASN A 137 0.02 3.31 17.75
CA ASN A 137 1.13 2.92 18.63
C ASN A 137 2.46 2.69 17.90
N LEU A 138 2.50 2.78 16.56
CA LEU A 138 3.75 2.70 15.80
C LEU A 138 4.49 4.03 15.82
N PRO A 139 5.82 4.03 15.63
CA PRO A 139 6.55 5.27 15.33
C PRO A 139 5.92 5.94 14.11
N GLY A 140 5.69 7.27 14.19
CA GLY A 140 4.90 7.99 13.18
C GLY A 140 5.40 7.81 11.74
N LYS A 141 6.71 7.68 11.53
CA LYS A 141 7.30 7.41 10.21
C LYS A 141 6.90 6.03 9.65
N VAL A 142 6.84 5.01 10.49
CA VAL A 142 6.48 3.64 10.06
C VAL A 142 5.02 3.60 9.59
N ALA A 143 4.11 4.20 10.36
CA ALA A 143 2.70 4.28 9.99
C ALA A 143 2.49 5.07 8.68
N GLN A 144 3.21 6.18 8.50
CA GLN A 144 3.18 6.97 7.27
C GLN A 144 3.71 6.17 6.07
N THR A 145 4.82 5.46 6.23
CA THR A 145 5.39 4.62 5.17
C THR A 145 4.45 3.49 4.79
N ALA A 146 3.81 2.83 5.77
CA ALA A 146 2.80 1.81 5.50
C ALA A 146 1.61 2.37 4.69
N CYS A 147 1.09 3.53 5.11
CA CYS A 147 -0.03 4.18 4.44
C CYS A 147 0.32 4.63 3.01
N MET A 148 1.50 5.22 2.81
CA MET A 148 1.98 5.62 1.50
C MET A 148 2.20 4.39 0.59
N SER A 149 2.80 3.31 1.13
CA SER A 149 2.95 2.04 0.41
C SER A 149 1.61 1.50 -0.05
N ALA A 150 0.63 1.41 0.85
CA ALA A 150 -0.71 0.91 0.54
C ALA A 150 -1.40 1.74 -0.57
N CYS A 151 -1.38 3.07 -0.44
CA CYS A 151 -2.00 3.95 -1.44
C CYS A 151 -1.33 3.83 -2.81
N LYS A 152 0.02 3.79 -2.85
CA LYS A 152 0.76 3.58 -4.10
C LYS A 152 0.48 2.21 -4.71
N HIS A 153 0.40 1.18 -3.89
CA HIS A 153 0.11 -0.18 -4.34
C HIS A 153 -1.28 -0.24 -4.98
N MET A 154 -2.31 0.28 -4.31
CA MET A 154 -3.66 0.40 -4.87
C MET A 154 -3.68 1.16 -6.21
N SER A 155 -3.08 2.35 -6.24
CA SER A 155 -3.01 3.18 -7.45
C SER A 155 -2.34 2.45 -8.61
N THR A 156 -1.21 1.78 -8.34
CA THR A 156 -0.47 1.00 -9.34
C THR A 156 -1.28 -0.19 -9.83
N SER A 157 -1.95 -0.92 -8.95
CA SER A 157 -2.74 -2.09 -9.33
C SER A 157 -3.99 -1.70 -10.13
N LEU A 158 -4.69 -0.62 -9.76
CA LEU A 158 -5.81 -0.10 -10.56
C LEU A 158 -5.35 0.39 -11.95
N LEU A 159 -4.18 1.03 -12.00
CA LEU A 159 -3.56 1.40 -13.28
C LEU A 159 -3.23 0.16 -14.11
N GLN A 160 -2.75 -0.92 -13.51
CA GLN A 160 -2.46 -2.18 -14.20
C GLN A 160 -3.72 -2.81 -14.79
N LEU A 161 -4.89 -2.71 -14.14
CA LEU A 161 -6.16 -3.17 -14.73
C LEU A 161 -6.48 -2.44 -16.04
N LEU A 162 -6.24 -1.13 -16.09
CA LEU A 162 -6.44 -0.33 -17.32
C LEU A 162 -5.41 -0.62 -18.42
N LEU A 163 -4.23 -1.11 -18.03
CA LEU A 163 -3.12 -1.42 -18.92
C LEU A 163 -3.00 -2.92 -19.23
N ASP A 164 -3.99 -3.72 -18.83
CA ASP A 164 -4.00 -5.16 -19.04
C ASP A 164 -3.96 -5.46 -20.55
N PRO A 165 -3.00 -6.26 -21.04
CA PRO A 165 -2.91 -6.61 -22.46
C PRO A 165 -4.13 -7.36 -23.00
N ASP A 166 -4.90 -8.04 -22.15
CA ASP A 166 -6.13 -8.73 -22.53
C ASP A 166 -7.34 -7.77 -22.62
N LEU A 167 -7.23 -6.57 -22.03
CA LEU A 167 -8.23 -5.51 -22.14
C LEU A 167 -8.18 -4.83 -23.52
N ARG A 168 -8.92 -5.40 -24.47
CA ARG A 168 -8.95 -4.87 -25.85
C ARG A 168 -9.79 -3.61 -26.00
N GLN A 169 -10.86 -3.48 -25.22
CA GLN A 169 -11.85 -2.43 -25.37
C GLN A 169 -12.35 -1.96 -24.02
N ILE A 170 -12.59 -0.66 -23.89
CA ILE A 170 -13.24 -0.05 -22.73
C ILE A 170 -14.34 0.91 -23.18
N SER A 171 -15.52 0.73 -22.61
CA SER A 171 -16.65 1.63 -22.76
C SER A 171 -16.45 2.91 -21.93
N LEU A 172 -17.19 3.96 -22.29
CA LEU A 172 -17.21 5.15 -21.45
C LEU A 172 -17.87 4.89 -20.08
N GLY A 173 -18.83 3.95 -19.99
CA GLY A 173 -19.46 3.56 -18.72
C GLY A 173 -18.43 2.96 -17.75
N ALA A 174 -17.64 2.00 -18.21
CA ALA A 174 -16.56 1.40 -17.43
C ALA A 174 -15.51 2.42 -17.00
N LEU A 175 -15.14 3.35 -17.88
CA LEU A 175 -14.18 4.41 -17.56
C LEU A 175 -14.73 5.37 -16.48
N HIS A 176 -16.03 5.66 -16.49
CA HIS A 176 -16.67 6.43 -15.43
C HIS A 176 -16.69 5.67 -14.10
N GLN A 177 -16.90 4.35 -14.11
CA GLN A 177 -16.81 3.52 -12.91
C GLN A 177 -15.40 3.59 -12.29
N ILE A 178 -14.36 3.36 -13.09
CA ILE A 178 -12.96 3.48 -12.65
C ILE A 178 -12.69 4.88 -12.09
N ASN A 179 -13.12 5.93 -12.77
CA ASN A 179 -12.93 7.29 -12.30
C ASN A 179 -13.62 7.55 -10.95
N THR A 180 -14.79 6.96 -10.71
CA THR A 180 -15.52 7.04 -9.44
C THR A 180 -14.72 6.36 -8.32
N ASP A 181 -14.20 5.17 -8.59
CA ASP A 181 -13.35 4.42 -7.64
C ASP A 181 -12.05 5.17 -7.31
N VAL A 182 -11.41 5.80 -8.30
CA VAL A 182 -10.23 6.64 -8.10
C VAL A 182 -10.54 7.85 -7.23
N GLN A 183 -11.69 8.50 -7.44
CA GLN A 183 -12.12 9.62 -6.61
C GLN A 183 -12.34 9.22 -5.16
N GLU A 184 -12.88 8.02 -4.90
CA GLU A 184 -13.04 7.51 -3.54
C GLU A 184 -11.67 7.16 -2.91
N CYS A 185 -10.71 6.64 -3.67
CA CYS A 185 -9.33 6.48 -3.21
C CYS A 185 -8.68 7.82 -2.81
N GLU A 186 -8.89 8.87 -3.61
CA GLU A 186 -8.41 10.23 -3.27
C GLU A 186 -9.14 10.82 -2.06
N SER A 187 -10.44 10.56 -1.91
CA SER A 187 -11.23 10.92 -0.73
C SER A 187 -10.65 10.28 0.53
N PHE A 188 -10.34 8.98 0.47
CA PHE A 188 -9.65 8.27 1.53
C PHE A 188 -8.29 8.92 1.86
N ALA A 189 -7.45 9.20 0.86
CA ALA A 189 -6.16 9.85 1.10
C ALA A 189 -6.29 11.25 1.73
N ARG A 190 -7.29 12.03 1.29
CA ARG A 190 -7.58 13.37 1.83
C ARG A 190 -8.10 13.33 3.27
N SER A 191 -8.73 12.24 3.68
CA SER A 191 -9.23 12.07 5.05
C SER A 191 -8.11 12.01 6.11
N GLY A 192 -6.85 11.85 5.68
CA GLY A 192 -5.70 11.76 6.58
C GLY A 192 -5.72 10.47 7.41
N PRO A 193 -5.67 9.28 6.76
CA PRO A 193 -5.82 7.99 7.44
C PRO A 193 -4.71 7.71 8.48
N VAL A 194 -3.56 8.37 8.34
CA VAL A 194 -2.46 8.37 9.32
C VAL A 194 -1.98 9.81 9.54
N ALA A 195 -1.68 10.16 10.78
CA ALA A 195 -1.21 11.50 11.14
C ALA A 195 0.20 11.82 10.60
N GLY A 196 0.45 13.13 10.39
CA GLY A 196 1.77 13.68 10.12
C GLY A 196 2.20 13.72 8.63
N PHE A 197 1.30 13.38 7.70
CA PHE A 197 1.48 13.81 6.31
C PHE A 197 1.37 15.33 6.19
N GLN A 198 2.16 15.93 5.30
CA GLN A 198 2.11 17.37 5.02
C GLN A 198 1.20 17.63 3.80
N GLY A 199 0.16 18.44 3.98
CA GLY A 199 -0.74 18.85 2.90
C GLY A 199 -1.25 17.66 2.07
N ASP A 200 -1.18 17.79 0.75
CA ASP A 200 -1.69 16.82 -0.22
C ASP A 200 -0.68 15.71 -0.58
N THR A 201 0.36 15.47 0.24
CA THR A 201 1.42 14.50 -0.08
C THR A 201 0.87 13.10 -0.38
N LEU A 202 -0.15 12.65 0.35
CA LEU A 202 -0.75 11.32 0.12
C LEU A 202 -1.55 11.26 -1.19
N LEU A 203 -2.13 12.37 -1.65
CA LEU A 203 -2.82 12.45 -2.94
C LEU A 203 -1.87 12.23 -4.12
N LEU A 204 -0.58 12.53 -3.96
CA LEU A 204 0.43 12.26 -5.00
C LEU A 204 0.56 10.77 -5.33
N ALA A 205 0.11 9.86 -4.45
CA ALA A 205 0.09 8.43 -4.76
C ALA A 205 -0.88 8.08 -5.90
N PHE A 206 -1.91 8.91 -6.13
CA PHE A 206 -2.97 8.69 -7.12
C PHE A 206 -2.85 9.60 -8.36
N SER A 207 -1.82 10.46 -8.42
CA SER A 207 -1.71 11.48 -9.48
C SER A 207 -1.71 10.90 -10.88
N ASP A 208 -0.96 9.82 -11.10
CA ASP A 208 -0.76 9.24 -12.43
C ASP A 208 -2.04 8.57 -12.93
N LEU A 209 -2.71 7.83 -12.05
CA LEU A 209 -3.98 7.18 -12.33
C LEU A 209 -5.09 8.22 -12.61
N ARG A 210 -5.15 9.31 -11.83
CA ARG A 210 -6.08 10.42 -12.09
C ARG A 210 -5.77 11.12 -13.42
N GLN A 211 -4.50 11.41 -13.71
CA GLN A 211 -4.12 12.07 -14.96
C GLN A 211 -4.47 11.21 -16.18
N LEU A 212 -4.22 9.89 -16.10
CA LEU A 212 -4.56 8.98 -17.18
C LEU A 212 -6.07 8.91 -17.40
N SER A 213 -6.86 8.68 -16.34
CA SER A 213 -8.33 8.63 -16.44
C SER A 213 -8.90 9.93 -16.99
N ALA A 214 -8.45 11.09 -16.50
CA ALA A 214 -8.87 12.40 -17.01
C ALA A 214 -8.51 12.62 -18.49
N LEU A 215 -7.31 12.19 -18.90
CA LEU A 215 -6.87 12.31 -20.29
C LEU A 215 -7.73 11.46 -21.22
N ILE A 216 -8.04 10.22 -20.85
CA ILE A 216 -8.91 9.32 -21.63
C ILE A 216 -10.31 9.94 -21.77
N ILE A 217 -10.89 10.42 -20.67
CA ILE A 217 -12.22 11.07 -20.67
C ILE A 217 -12.22 12.34 -21.55
N SER A 218 -11.19 13.18 -21.44
CA SER A 218 -11.13 14.45 -22.20
C SER A 218 -11.04 14.22 -23.71
N LYS A 219 -10.28 13.20 -24.14
CA LYS A 219 -10.07 12.91 -25.56
C LYS A 219 -11.32 12.35 -26.22
N GLU A 220 -12.12 11.61 -25.46
CA GLU A 220 -13.44 11.14 -25.88
C GLU A 220 -14.48 12.27 -26.00
N ARG A 221 -14.41 13.30 -25.13
CA ARG A 221 -15.29 14.47 -25.27
C ARG A 221 -15.02 15.20 -26.59
N THR A 222 -13.76 15.34 -26.98
CA THR A 222 -13.35 16.00 -28.22
C THR A 222 -13.78 15.21 -29.45
N SER A 223 -13.64 13.87 -29.46
CA SER A 223 -14.07 13.01 -30.58
C SER A 223 -15.57 13.14 -30.87
N ARG A 224 -16.41 13.22 -29.83
CA ARG A 224 -17.86 13.47 -29.96
C ARG A 224 -18.19 14.81 -30.59
N THR A 225 -17.45 15.87 -30.26
CA THR A 225 -17.72 17.21 -30.81
C THR A 225 -17.30 17.36 -32.28
N SER A 226 -16.39 16.52 -32.76
CA SER A 226 -15.87 16.58 -34.14
C SER A 226 -16.58 15.68 -35.16
N ALA A 227 -17.47 14.78 -34.72
CA ALA A 227 -18.13 13.83 -35.62
C ALA A 227 -19.42 14.42 -36.25
N PRO A 228 -19.48 14.60 -37.59
CA PRO A 228 -20.70 15.04 -38.26
C PRO A 228 -21.74 13.91 -38.22
N GLY A 229 -22.83 14.08 -37.47
CA GLY A 229 -23.96 13.16 -37.44
C GLY A 229 -24.22 12.44 -36.11
N GLY A 230 -23.49 12.73 -35.03
CA GLY A 230 -23.86 12.29 -33.67
C GLY A 230 -23.70 10.79 -33.37
N ILE A 231 -23.23 9.97 -34.32
CA ILE A 231 -22.97 8.55 -34.11
C ILE A 231 -21.50 8.39 -33.70
N SER A 232 -21.24 8.43 -32.38
CA SER A 232 -19.93 8.07 -31.84
C SER A 232 -19.82 6.54 -31.71
N PRO A 233 -18.63 5.97 -31.92
CA PRO A 233 -18.40 4.56 -31.65
C PRO A 233 -18.31 4.34 -30.13
N PRO A 234 -18.96 3.31 -29.57
CA PRO A 234 -19.15 3.19 -28.13
C PRO A 234 -17.90 2.79 -27.32
N PHE A 235 -16.77 2.50 -27.96
CA PHE A 235 -15.62 1.86 -27.32
C PHE A 235 -14.27 2.49 -27.70
N LEU A 236 -13.39 2.58 -26.71
CA LEU A 236 -11.98 2.89 -26.86
C LEU A 236 -11.19 1.59 -26.98
N ILE A 237 -10.34 1.46 -28.00
CA ILE A 237 -9.48 0.29 -28.19
C ILE A 237 -8.07 0.61 -27.66
N PHE A 238 -7.57 -0.18 -26.72
CA PHE A 238 -6.16 -0.08 -26.32
C PHE A 238 -5.32 -0.95 -27.25
N ALA A 239 -4.44 -0.33 -28.05
CA ALA A 239 -3.42 -1.06 -28.79
C ALA A 239 -2.16 -1.11 -27.92
N CYS A 240 -1.86 -2.32 -27.47
CA CYS A 240 -0.82 -2.72 -26.52
C CYS A 240 0.43 -1.80 -26.41
N HIS A 241 0.79 -1.54 -25.14
CA HIS A 241 2.02 -0.95 -24.58
C HIS A 241 2.44 0.50 -24.91
N ARG A 242 1.95 1.17 -25.96
CA ARG A 242 2.41 2.57 -26.24
C ARG A 242 1.38 3.57 -26.76
N CYS A 243 0.17 3.17 -27.16
CA CYS A 243 -0.82 4.10 -27.71
C CYS A 243 -2.27 3.72 -27.36
N VAL A 244 -3.03 4.67 -26.80
CA VAL A 244 -4.51 4.59 -26.80
C VAL A 244 -4.98 4.92 -28.22
N VAL A 245 -5.47 3.91 -28.94
CA VAL A 245 -5.92 4.05 -30.34
C VAL A 245 -7.43 4.16 -30.37
N PHE A 246 -7.92 5.36 -30.69
CA PHE A 246 -9.36 5.60 -30.83
C PHE A 246 -9.76 5.08 -32.20
N HIS A 247 -10.47 3.94 -32.25
CA HIS A 247 -11.01 3.44 -33.51
C HIS A 247 -12.52 3.64 -33.54
N PRO A 248 -13.09 4.20 -34.63
CA PRO A 248 -14.50 4.08 -34.83
C PRO A 248 -14.88 2.62 -35.05
N VAL A 249 -15.70 2.08 -34.15
CA VAL A 249 -16.50 0.87 -34.37
C VAL A 249 -17.48 1.19 -35.49
N LEU A 250 -17.05 0.95 -36.72
CA LEU A 250 -17.95 0.85 -37.85
C LEU A 250 -18.77 -0.41 -37.62
N THR A 251 -20.02 -0.26 -37.22
CA THR A 251 -21.02 -1.32 -37.34
C THR A 251 -21.15 -1.63 -38.84
N LEU A 252 -20.49 -2.71 -39.27
CA LEU A 252 -20.77 -3.36 -40.55
C LEU A 252 -22.18 -3.95 -40.46
N ASN A 253 -23.18 -3.10 -40.65
CA ASN A 253 -24.51 -3.57 -41.00
C ASN A 253 -24.44 -4.06 -42.45
N SER A 254 -24.55 -5.37 -42.56
CA SER A 254 -24.81 -6.17 -43.76
C SER A 254 -25.72 -5.48 -44.78
N TRP A 255 -25.21 -5.37 -46.02
CA TRP A 255 -26.01 -5.43 -47.24
C TRP A 255 -25.94 -6.84 -47.79
#